data_AF-A0A536G3X6-F1
#
_entry.id   AF-A0A536G3X6-F1
#
_cell.length_a   1.000
_cell.length_b   1.000
_cell.length_c   1.000
_cell.angle_alpha   90.00
_cell.angle_beta   90.00
_cell.angle_gamma   90.00
#
_symmetry.space_group_name_H-M   'P 1'
#
loop_
_entity.id
_entity.type
_entity.pdbx_description
1 polymer ?
#
loop_
_entity_poly.entity_id
_entity_poly.type
_entity_poly.pdbx_seq_one_letter_code
_entity_poly.pdbx_strand_id
1 'polypeptide(L)'
;MTSALLAFDRAGDRLFDSLRRAAAGRLPSLSALETPAWLGLAVAIAAWAAMVLFSEPWGRLWGTGQDARCYYQATLADPYLHSDWNDPIAYVYSPAFLQLVTPLTALPWQAFMAAWTALLLAAVRFLTGPRLLVAGLLFPFTAMEVAGGNISLLLAAAIVLGFRWPAAWSIVLLTKITPGVGLLWFAVRREWRALAIALGATAVIAAGSFVLLPDQWRTWVEVVARNVAAGKNGTWASLPIPLLVRLPLAVAIIVWGARTDRAWTVPLASMVALPAFWYGGLSMLLAVIPLLPGRGLERYAPAVAAAGRPRTRSAMITAPARNTAAPAQNGAAAPNGPASAPPTAGPTTPAA
;
A
#
# COMPACT_ATOMS: atom_id res chain seq x y z
N MET A 1 -13.63 -31.33 9.18
CA MET A 1 -13.46 -29.95 8.68
C MET A 1 -12.13 -29.72 7.93
N THR A 2 -11.31 -30.76 7.69
CA THR A 2 -9.90 -30.63 7.29
C THR A 2 -9.63 -30.78 5.77
N SER A 3 -10.36 -31.66 5.06
CA SER A 3 -10.08 -31.96 3.65
C SER A 3 -10.51 -30.86 2.68
N ALA A 4 -11.66 -30.21 2.93
CA ALA A 4 -12.19 -29.15 2.07
C ALA A 4 -11.33 -27.89 2.09
N LEU A 5 -10.87 -27.46 3.27
CA LEU A 5 -10.00 -26.30 3.41
C LEU A 5 -8.62 -26.53 2.77
N LEU A 6 -8.06 -27.73 2.90
CA LEU A 6 -6.82 -28.10 2.20
C LEU A 6 -7.01 -28.16 0.68
N ALA A 7 -8.18 -28.56 0.19
CA ALA A 7 -8.50 -28.52 -1.24
C ALA A 7 -8.62 -27.07 -1.73
N PHE A 8 -9.24 -26.19 -0.95
CA PHE A 8 -9.32 -24.75 -1.21
C PHE A 8 -7.93 -24.10 -1.27
N ASP A 9 -7.07 -24.35 -0.27
CA ASP A 9 -5.71 -23.80 -0.22
C ASP A 9 -4.90 -24.24 -1.47
N ARG A 10 -4.96 -25.54 -1.81
CA ARG A 10 -4.32 -26.10 -3.02
C ARG A 10 -4.88 -25.53 -4.33
N ALA A 11 -6.17 -25.22 -4.39
CA ALA A 11 -6.76 -24.57 -5.56
C ALA A 11 -6.23 -23.13 -5.69
N GLY A 12 -6.17 -22.39 -4.59
CA GLY A 12 -5.59 -21.04 -4.54
C GLY A 12 -4.13 -21.02 -4.96
N ASP A 13 -3.31 -21.94 -4.46
CA ASP A 13 -1.89 -22.05 -4.84
C ASP A 13 -1.73 -22.35 -6.34
N ARG A 14 -2.49 -23.32 -6.88
CA ARG A 14 -2.47 -23.63 -8.32
C ARG A 14 -2.85 -22.45 -9.19
N LEU A 15 -3.88 -21.70 -8.80
CA LEU A 15 -4.31 -20.49 -9.50
C LEU A 15 -3.21 -19.42 -9.47
N PHE A 16 -2.68 -19.12 -8.28
CA PHE A 16 -1.62 -18.13 -8.12
C PHE A 16 -0.37 -18.49 -8.91
N ASP A 17 0.07 -19.75 -8.87
CA ASP A 17 1.23 -20.21 -9.64
C ASP A 17 1.00 -20.11 -11.14
N SER A 18 -0.23 -20.36 -11.61
CA SER A 18 -0.59 -20.23 -13.01
C SER A 18 -0.56 -18.78 -13.47
N LEU A 19 -1.11 -17.86 -12.66
CA LEU A 19 -1.03 -16.41 -12.91
C LEU A 19 0.41 -15.91 -12.88
N ARG A 20 1.20 -16.35 -11.90
CA ARG A 20 2.62 -16.02 -11.78
C ARG A 20 3.41 -16.49 -12.99
N ARG A 21 3.19 -17.73 -13.46
CA ARG A 21 3.83 -18.25 -14.69
C ARG A 21 3.41 -17.47 -15.93
N ALA A 22 2.12 -17.14 -16.04
CA ALA A 22 1.63 -16.34 -17.17
C ALA A 22 2.22 -14.91 -17.19
N ALA A 23 2.52 -14.34 -16.02
CA ALA A 23 3.15 -13.03 -15.89
C ALA A 23 4.69 -13.08 -15.94
N ALA A 24 5.31 -14.24 -15.69
CA ALA A 24 6.75 -14.40 -15.66
C ALA A 24 7.37 -14.04 -17.02
N GLY A 25 8.36 -13.14 -17.00
CA GLY A 25 9.01 -12.63 -18.21
C GLY A 25 8.21 -11.58 -18.99
N ARG A 26 6.96 -11.28 -18.60
CA ARG A 26 6.14 -10.22 -19.24
C ARG A 26 6.12 -8.92 -18.47
N LEU A 27 6.25 -8.99 -17.14
CA LEU A 27 6.29 -7.81 -16.27
C LEU A 27 7.73 -7.51 -15.84
N PRO A 28 8.13 -6.23 -15.80
CA PRO A 28 9.43 -5.85 -15.28
C PRO A 28 9.53 -6.22 -13.79
N SER A 29 10.73 -6.57 -13.35
CA SER A 29 11.01 -6.71 -11.92
C SER A 29 10.89 -5.35 -11.23
N LEU A 30 10.51 -5.34 -9.94
CA LEU A 30 10.46 -4.09 -9.19
C LEU A 30 11.81 -3.36 -9.21
N SER A 31 12.93 -4.09 -9.17
CA SER A 31 14.27 -3.51 -9.25
C SER A 31 14.52 -2.77 -10.57
N ALA A 32 13.91 -3.19 -11.68
CA ALA A 32 14.01 -2.48 -12.96
C ALA A 32 13.25 -1.14 -12.96
N LEU A 33 12.33 -0.94 -12.01
CA LEU A 33 11.57 0.29 -11.83
C LEU A 33 12.20 1.22 -10.78
N GLU A 34 13.31 0.81 -10.16
CA GLU A 34 13.99 1.62 -9.14
C GLU A 34 14.69 2.82 -9.79
N THR A 35 14.50 3.99 -9.21
CA THR A 35 15.14 5.24 -9.60
C THR A 35 15.95 5.83 -8.44
N PRO A 36 16.88 6.78 -8.70
CA PRO A 36 17.54 7.53 -7.64
C PRO A 36 16.51 8.23 -6.73
N ALA A 37 16.74 8.20 -5.42
CA ALA A 37 15.80 8.73 -4.43
C ALA A 37 15.47 10.23 -4.63
N TRP A 38 16.43 11.01 -5.11
CA TRP A 38 16.24 12.44 -5.40
C TRP A 38 15.25 12.66 -6.55
N LEU A 39 15.22 11.78 -7.55
CA LEU A 39 14.29 11.87 -8.67
C LEU A 39 12.86 11.63 -8.20
N GLY A 40 12.65 10.64 -7.32
CA GLY A 40 11.37 10.42 -6.66
C GLY A 40 10.89 11.65 -5.91
N LEU A 41 11.76 12.29 -5.13
CA LEU A 41 11.44 13.52 -4.41
C LEU A 41 11.11 14.68 -5.36
N ALA A 42 11.90 14.88 -6.42
CA ALA A 42 11.65 15.91 -7.42
C ALA A 42 10.28 15.73 -8.11
N VAL A 43 9.94 14.49 -8.50
CA VAL A 43 8.63 14.16 -9.08
C VAL A 43 7.50 14.39 -8.07
N ALA A 44 7.70 14.05 -6.79
CA ALA A 44 6.70 14.32 -5.76
C ALA A 44 6.47 15.82 -5.53
N ILE A 45 7.53 16.63 -5.51
CA ILE A 45 7.41 18.10 -5.39
C ILE A 45 6.70 18.68 -6.61
N ALA A 46 7.03 18.22 -7.82
CA ALA A 46 6.36 18.65 -9.05
C ALA A 46 4.87 18.26 -9.04
N ALA A 47 4.54 17.04 -8.63
CA ALA A 47 3.16 16.59 -8.49
C ALA A 47 2.40 17.41 -7.44
N TRP A 48 3.03 17.68 -6.28
CA TRP A 48 2.47 18.52 -5.23
C TRP A 48 2.14 19.92 -5.75
N ALA A 49 3.10 20.58 -6.40
CA ALA A 49 2.91 21.92 -6.94
C ALA A 49 1.80 21.95 -8.00
N ALA A 50 1.74 20.92 -8.87
CA ALA A 50 0.68 20.79 -9.86
C ALA A 50 -0.71 20.67 -9.21
N MET A 51 -0.87 19.82 -8.17
CA MET A 51 -2.18 19.67 -7.50
C MET A 51 -2.63 20.96 -6.79
N VAL A 52 -1.70 21.67 -6.15
CA VAL A 52 -1.99 22.96 -5.53
C VAL A 52 -2.42 23.99 -6.58
N LEU A 53 -1.72 24.06 -7.71
CA LEU A 53 -1.98 25.05 -8.75
C LEU A 53 -3.29 24.80 -9.53
N PHE A 54 -3.65 23.53 -9.78
CA PHE A 54 -4.77 23.17 -10.68
C PHE A 54 -6.10 22.83 -9.97
N SER A 55 -6.18 22.97 -8.64
CA SER A 55 -7.34 22.56 -7.85
C SER A 55 -8.51 23.56 -7.75
N GLU A 56 -8.46 24.78 -8.33
CA GLU A 56 -9.58 25.77 -8.24
C GLU A 56 -9.85 26.54 -9.58
N PRO A 57 -11.12 26.91 -9.92
CA PRO A 57 -12.39 26.66 -9.22
C PRO A 57 -13.16 25.40 -9.65
N TRP A 58 -12.70 24.70 -10.69
CA TRP A 58 -13.35 23.49 -11.20
C TRP A 58 -12.34 22.43 -11.66
N GLY A 59 -11.24 22.23 -10.91
CA GLY A 59 -10.24 21.22 -11.27
C GLY A 59 -9.73 21.42 -12.70
N ARG A 60 -9.03 22.54 -12.94
CA ARG A 60 -8.59 23.03 -14.27
C ARG A 60 -8.03 21.93 -15.18
N LEU A 61 -7.45 20.90 -14.58
CA LEU A 61 -7.03 19.68 -15.25
C LEU A 61 -7.68 18.44 -14.57
N TRP A 62 -8.44 17.67 -15.34
CA TRP A 62 -8.86 16.29 -15.02
C TRP A 62 -9.58 16.06 -13.67
N GLY A 63 -10.27 17.07 -13.12
CA GLY A 63 -10.97 16.91 -11.84
C GLY A 63 -10.05 16.95 -10.61
N THR A 64 -8.92 17.65 -10.70
CA THR A 64 -7.98 17.84 -9.58
C THR A 64 -8.70 18.39 -8.35
N GLY A 65 -8.55 17.72 -7.21
CA GLY A 65 -9.17 18.08 -5.92
C GLY A 65 -10.65 17.74 -5.78
N GLN A 66 -11.26 17.06 -6.76
CA GLN A 66 -12.69 16.73 -6.73
C GLN A 66 -13.08 15.88 -5.52
N ASP A 67 -12.36 14.78 -5.26
CA ASP A 67 -12.66 13.93 -4.11
C ASP A 67 -12.30 14.62 -2.80
N ALA A 68 -11.22 15.41 -2.78
CA ALA A 68 -10.85 16.21 -1.60
C ALA A 68 -11.91 17.25 -1.24
N ARG A 69 -12.69 17.72 -2.22
CA ARG A 69 -13.77 18.69 -2.02
C ARG A 69 -14.86 18.16 -1.09
N CYS A 70 -15.17 16.86 -1.14
CA CYS A 70 -16.17 16.27 -0.24
C CYS A 70 -15.78 16.43 1.23
N TYR A 71 -14.47 16.39 1.54
CA TYR A 71 -13.96 16.60 2.90
C TYR A 71 -14.00 18.07 3.30
N TYR A 72 -13.62 18.96 2.37
CA TYR A 72 -13.48 20.38 2.65
C TYR A 72 -14.82 21.10 2.88
N GLN A 73 -15.85 20.73 2.13
CA GLN A 73 -17.15 21.39 2.22
C GLN A 73 -18.02 20.88 3.37
N ALA A 74 -17.72 19.69 3.91
CA ALA A 74 -18.49 19.12 5.01
C ALA A 74 -18.23 19.93 6.29
N THR A 75 -19.30 20.38 6.94
CA THR A 75 -19.23 21.16 8.18
C THR A 75 -19.69 20.33 9.36
N LEU A 76 -19.28 20.70 10.58
CA LEU A 76 -19.75 20.01 11.79
C LEU A 76 -21.26 20.17 12.03
N ALA A 77 -21.86 21.27 11.54
CA ALA A 77 -23.28 21.58 11.75
C ALA A 77 -24.20 20.77 10.82
N ASP A 78 -23.82 20.62 9.56
CA ASP A 78 -24.58 19.82 8.58
C ASP A 78 -23.64 19.13 7.57
N PRO A 79 -22.94 18.06 7.98
CA PRO A 79 -21.98 17.34 7.15
C PRO A 79 -22.60 16.50 6.04
N TYR A 80 -23.89 16.17 6.14
CA TYR A 80 -24.53 15.17 5.26
C TYR A 80 -25.49 15.77 4.24
N LEU A 81 -25.46 17.10 4.07
CA LEU A 81 -26.22 17.82 3.03
C LEU A 81 -25.97 17.25 1.62
N HIS A 82 -24.71 16.90 1.32
CA HIS A 82 -24.31 16.18 0.11
C HIS A 82 -23.77 14.79 0.50
N SER A 83 -24.64 13.78 0.57
CA SER A 83 -24.25 12.44 1.05
C SER A 83 -24.77 11.28 0.20
N ASP A 84 -25.37 11.57 -0.96
CA ASP A 84 -25.75 10.55 -1.93
C ASP A 84 -24.53 10.08 -2.73
N TRP A 85 -24.27 8.78 -2.74
CA TRP A 85 -23.09 8.17 -3.35
C TRP A 85 -22.87 8.41 -4.85
N ASN A 86 -23.88 8.94 -5.54
CA ASN A 86 -23.83 9.31 -6.95
C ASN A 86 -23.54 10.80 -7.16
N ASP A 87 -23.53 11.61 -6.09
CA ASP A 87 -23.09 13.00 -6.12
C ASP A 87 -21.54 13.04 -6.17
N PRO A 88 -20.94 13.72 -7.17
CA PRO A 88 -19.48 13.88 -7.31
C PRO A 88 -18.72 14.36 -6.07
N ILE A 89 -19.40 15.03 -5.12
CA ILE A 89 -18.81 15.63 -3.91
C ILE A 89 -19.39 15.07 -2.61
N ALA A 90 -19.96 13.86 -2.65
CA ALA A 90 -20.64 13.25 -1.51
C ALA A 90 -19.72 12.97 -0.30
N TYR A 91 -20.07 13.54 0.86
CA TYR A 91 -19.48 13.19 2.13
C TYR A 91 -20.25 12.03 2.79
N VAL A 92 -19.60 10.87 2.89
CA VAL A 92 -20.21 9.62 3.39
C VAL A 92 -19.39 8.95 4.50
N TYR A 93 -18.50 9.72 5.11
CA TYR A 93 -17.57 9.26 6.13
C TYR A 93 -18.14 9.52 7.53
N SER A 94 -17.59 8.84 8.53
CA SER A 94 -18.10 8.95 9.90
C SER A 94 -17.86 10.34 10.51
N PRO A 95 -18.65 10.74 11.52
CA PRO A 95 -18.40 12.00 12.24
C PRO A 95 -17.01 12.04 12.91
N ALA A 96 -16.42 10.90 13.26
CA ALA A 96 -15.06 10.85 13.80
C ALA A 96 -14.02 11.31 12.77
N PHE A 97 -14.20 10.92 11.51
CA PHE A 97 -13.33 11.39 10.43
C PHE A 97 -13.56 12.86 10.13
N LEU A 98 -14.80 13.34 10.19
CA LEU A 98 -15.12 14.75 10.07
C LEU A 98 -14.34 15.59 11.08
N GLN A 99 -14.43 15.24 12.36
CA GLN A 99 -13.73 15.91 13.46
C GLN A 99 -12.21 15.91 13.27
N LEU A 100 -11.65 14.82 12.72
CA LEU A 100 -10.22 14.73 12.43
C LEU A 100 -9.78 15.71 11.33
N VAL A 101 -10.62 15.89 10.30
CA VAL A 101 -10.29 16.71 9.12
C VAL A 101 -10.69 18.17 9.30
N THR A 102 -11.66 18.50 10.15
CA THR A 102 -12.13 19.89 10.37
C THR A 102 -11.02 20.90 10.67
N PRO A 103 -9.98 20.61 11.50
CA PRO A 103 -8.89 21.56 11.69
C PRO A 103 -8.15 21.91 10.38
N LEU A 104 -8.11 20.97 9.43
CA LEU A 104 -7.49 21.18 8.13
C LEU A 104 -8.39 22.00 7.19
N THR A 105 -9.72 21.86 7.30
CA THR A 105 -10.68 22.59 6.46
C THR A 105 -10.84 24.06 6.88
N ALA A 106 -10.29 24.44 8.04
CA ALA A 106 -10.16 25.84 8.43
C ALA A 106 -9.11 26.61 7.60
N LEU A 107 -8.21 25.90 6.91
CA LEU A 107 -7.26 26.51 5.98
C LEU A 107 -7.98 26.98 4.70
N PRO A 108 -7.51 28.04 4.03
CA PRO A 108 -7.92 28.34 2.66
C PRO A 108 -7.70 27.13 1.75
N TRP A 109 -8.55 26.96 0.73
CA TRP A 109 -8.59 25.79 -0.14
C TRP A 109 -7.21 25.35 -0.66
N GLN A 110 -6.37 26.27 -1.14
CA GLN A 110 -5.03 25.95 -1.65
C GLN A 110 -4.11 25.40 -0.55
N ALA A 111 -4.20 25.94 0.66
CA ALA A 111 -3.43 25.45 1.80
C ALA A 111 -3.95 24.09 2.30
N PHE A 112 -5.26 23.87 2.28
CA PHE A 112 -5.86 22.55 2.49
C PHE A 112 -5.34 21.54 1.46
N MET A 113 -5.41 21.86 0.18
CA MET A 113 -4.93 20.99 -0.90
C MET A 113 -3.43 20.73 -0.81
N ALA A 114 -2.64 21.74 -0.45
CA ALA A 114 -1.21 21.59 -0.21
C ALA A 114 -0.92 20.58 0.90
N ALA A 115 -1.60 20.71 2.05
CA ALA A 115 -1.42 19.81 3.17
C ALA A 115 -1.94 18.40 2.87
N TRP A 116 -3.13 18.29 2.26
CA TRP A 116 -3.76 17.03 1.92
C TRP A 116 -2.95 16.25 0.88
N THR A 117 -2.50 16.91 -0.18
CA THR A 117 -1.64 16.29 -1.21
C THR A 117 -0.32 15.83 -0.61
N ALA A 118 0.28 16.61 0.30
CA ALA A 118 1.51 16.20 0.99
C ALA A 118 1.31 14.90 1.80
N LEU A 119 0.16 14.74 2.47
CA LEU A 119 -0.19 13.50 3.18
C LEU A 119 -0.30 12.31 2.22
N LEU A 120 -0.94 12.48 1.06
CA LEU A 120 -1.07 11.41 0.06
C LEU A 120 0.29 11.02 -0.53
N LEU A 121 1.14 12.00 -0.87
CA LEU A 121 2.50 11.75 -1.36
C LEU A 121 3.37 11.06 -0.30
N ALA A 122 3.23 11.45 0.97
CA ALA A 122 3.90 10.78 2.08
C ALA A 122 3.45 9.31 2.20
N ALA A 123 2.15 9.02 2.01
CA ALA A 123 1.65 7.65 1.96
C ALA A 123 2.22 6.87 0.78
N VAL A 124 2.27 7.43 -0.43
CA VAL A 124 2.92 6.76 -1.59
C VAL A 124 4.38 6.46 -1.30
N ARG A 125 5.12 7.44 -0.75
CA ARG A 125 6.54 7.29 -0.38
C ARG A 125 6.75 6.27 0.74
N PHE A 126 5.81 6.14 1.67
CA PHE A 126 5.82 5.12 2.72
C PHE A 126 5.62 3.73 2.12
N LEU A 127 4.62 3.57 1.24
CA LEU A 127 4.26 2.28 0.63
C LEU A 127 5.33 1.78 -0.35
N THR A 128 5.94 2.68 -1.12
CA THR A 128 6.86 2.30 -2.20
C THR A 128 8.34 2.39 -1.79
N GLY A 129 8.68 3.20 -0.79
CA GLY A 129 10.06 3.54 -0.49
C GLY A 129 10.61 4.62 -1.45
N PRO A 130 11.85 5.09 -1.24
CA PRO A 130 12.39 6.20 -2.03
C PRO A 130 12.69 5.82 -3.48
N ARG A 131 13.14 4.58 -3.70
CA ARG A 131 13.59 4.11 -5.01
C ARG A 131 12.45 3.77 -5.95
N LEU A 132 11.29 3.35 -5.43
CA LEU A 132 10.11 3.07 -6.24
C LEU A 132 9.11 4.24 -6.26
N LEU A 133 9.46 5.40 -5.68
CA LEU A 133 8.54 6.53 -5.56
C LEU A 133 8.06 7.02 -6.94
N VAL A 134 8.96 7.10 -7.93
CA VAL A 134 8.58 7.49 -9.30
C VAL A 134 7.58 6.49 -9.89
N ALA A 135 7.89 5.19 -9.83
CA ALA A 135 6.99 4.15 -10.33
C ALA A 135 5.64 4.13 -9.59
N GLY A 136 5.66 4.41 -8.28
CA GLY A 136 4.48 4.55 -7.43
C GLY A 136 3.59 5.70 -7.85
N LEU A 137 4.16 6.88 -8.09
CA LEU A 137 3.44 8.09 -8.49
C LEU A 137 2.92 8.01 -9.93
N LEU A 138 3.69 7.38 -10.83
CA LEU A 138 3.30 7.20 -12.23
C LEU A 138 2.39 6.00 -12.46
N PHE A 139 2.16 5.16 -11.44
CA PHE A 139 1.13 4.13 -11.52
C PHE A 139 -0.22 4.83 -11.78
N PRO A 140 -0.92 4.56 -12.91
CA PRO A 140 -2.00 5.42 -13.38
C PRO A 140 -3.08 5.69 -12.33
N PHE A 141 -3.43 4.65 -11.55
CA PHE A 141 -4.44 4.77 -10.50
C PHE A 141 -3.97 5.56 -9.29
N THR A 142 -2.67 5.54 -8.96
CA THR A 142 -2.09 6.42 -7.93
C THR A 142 -2.10 7.86 -8.39
N ALA A 143 -1.70 8.14 -9.64
CA ALA A 143 -1.72 9.49 -10.19
C ALA A 143 -3.14 10.09 -10.11
N MET A 144 -4.15 9.32 -10.50
CA MET A 144 -5.56 9.70 -10.37
C MET A 144 -5.97 9.91 -8.91
N GLU A 145 -5.58 9.02 -8.00
CA GLU A 145 -5.95 9.11 -6.58
C GLU A 145 -5.33 10.34 -5.90
N VAL A 146 -4.07 10.66 -6.22
CA VAL A 146 -3.38 11.88 -5.77
C VAL A 146 -4.04 13.12 -6.37
N ALA A 147 -4.41 13.07 -7.66
CA ALA A 147 -5.05 14.19 -8.33
C ALA A 147 -6.46 14.47 -7.79
N GLY A 148 -7.30 13.45 -7.64
CA GLY A 148 -8.61 13.59 -7.02
C GLY A 148 -8.53 13.96 -5.54
N GLY A 149 -7.47 13.52 -4.87
CA GLY A 149 -7.26 13.76 -3.44
C GLY A 149 -8.07 12.81 -2.57
N ASN A 150 -8.21 11.54 -2.96
CA ASN A 150 -9.02 10.56 -2.23
C ASN A 150 -8.20 9.84 -1.15
N ILE A 151 -8.89 9.43 -0.08
CA ILE A 151 -8.28 8.81 1.09
C ILE A 151 -7.70 7.40 0.87
N SER A 152 -7.90 6.74 -0.29
CA SER A 152 -7.56 5.30 -0.40
C SER A 152 -6.06 5.02 -0.22
N LEU A 153 -5.17 5.96 -0.56
CA LEU A 153 -3.73 5.85 -0.25
C LEU A 153 -3.45 5.86 1.26
N LEU A 154 -4.17 6.66 2.03
CA LEU A 154 -4.07 6.67 3.49
C LEU A 154 -4.64 5.36 4.08
N LEU A 155 -5.70 4.79 3.48
CA LEU A 155 -6.21 3.48 3.88
C LEU A 155 -5.19 2.37 3.62
N ALA A 156 -4.53 2.40 2.45
CA ALA A 156 -3.48 1.46 2.10
C ALA A 156 -2.31 1.54 3.09
N ALA A 157 -1.88 2.75 3.46
CA ALA A 157 -0.89 2.96 4.51
C ALA A 157 -1.37 2.43 5.88
N ALA A 158 -2.61 2.75 6.29
CA ALA A 158 -3.19 2.27 7.53
C ALA A 158 -3.27 0.74 7.63
N ILE A 159 -3.56 0.05 6.52
CA ILE A 159 -3.56 -1.42 6.46
C ILE A 159 -2.15 -1.99 6.73
N VAL A 160 -1.12 -1.45 6.09
CA VAL A 160 0.28 -1.89 6.31
C VAL A 160 0.72 -1.60 7.74
N LEU A 161 0.43 -0.40 8.23
CA LEU A 161 0.69 0.01 9.62
C LEU A 161 -0.07 -0.87 10.62
N GLY A 162 -1.27 -1.30 10.27
CA GLY A 162 -2.15 -2.13 11.09
C GLY A 162 -1.56 -3.50 11.48
N PHE A 163 -0.61 -4.04 10.71
CA PHE A 163 0.12 -5.25 11.10
C PHE A 163 1.05 -5.00 12.30
N ARG A 164 1.61 -3.80 12.43
CA ARG A 164 2.52 -3.40 13.51
C ARG A 164 1.81 -2.71 14.68
N TRP A 165 0.81 -1.90 14.36
CA TRP A 165 0.01 -1.07 15.26
C TRP A 165 -1.48 -1.28 14.94
N PRO A 166 -2.13 -2.29 15.54
CA PRO A 166 -3.50 -2.66 15.16
C PRO A 166 -4.54 -1.54 15.30
N ALA A 167 -4.29 -0.55 16.15
CA ALA A 167 -5.14 0.64 16.28
C ALA A 167 -5.25 1.45 14.97
N ALA A 168 -4.29 1.35 14.04
CA ALA A 168 -4.36 2.02 12.73
C ALA A 168 -5.57 1.58 11.88
N TRP A 169 -6.13 0.39 12.15
CA TRP A 169 -7.36 -0.06 11.50
C TRP A 169 -8.59 0.81 11.81
N SER A 170 -8.55 1.65 12.85
CA SER A 170 -9.61 2.63 13.11
C SER A 170 -9.79 3.60 11.96
N ILE A 171 -8.69 4.00 11.29
CA ILE A 171 -8.74 4.85 10.09
C ILE A 171 -9.56 4.16 9.00
N VAL A 172 -9.36 2.85 8.80
CA VAL A 172 -10.10 2.08 7.80
C VAL A 172 -11.57 2.00 8.18
N LEU A 173 -11.88 1.55 9.40
CA LEU A 173 -13.24 1.32 9.86
C LEU A 173 -14.10 2.59 9.96
N LEU A 174 -13.49 3.74 10.28
CA LEU A 174 -14.19 5.03 10.45
C LEU A 174 -14.27 5.84 9.16
N THR A 175 -13.72 5.35 8.04
CA THR A 175 -13.76 6.07 6.75
C THR A 175 -14.43 5.23 5.66
N LYS A 176 -13.91 4.03 5.38
CA LYS A 176 -14.49 3.07 4.42
C LYS A 176 -14.66 1.72 5.13
N ILE A 177 -15.87 1.48 5.63
CA ILE A 177 -16.21 0.37 6.52
C ILE A 177 -15.82 -1.01 5.93
N THR A 178 -16.16 -1.26 4.67
CA THR A 178 -16.08 -2.61 4.06
C THR A 178 -14.65 -3.11 3.80
N PRO A 179 -13.65 -2.26 3.45
CA PRO A 179 -12.23 -2.61 3.60
C PRO A 179 -11.82 -3.19 4.96
N GLY A 180 -12.60 -2.95 6.02
CA GLY A 180 -12.46 -3.59 7.32
C GLY A 180 -12.53 -5.12 7.29
N VAL A 181 -13.00 -5.74 6.19
CA VAL A 181 -12.90 -7.19 5.96
C VAL A 181 -11.46 -7.70 6.14
N GLY A 182 -10.44 -6.87 5.89
CA GLY A 182 -9.04 -7.17 6.14
C GLY A 182 -8.72 -7.64 7.56
N LEU A 183 -9.52 -7.24 8.57
CA LEU A 183 -9.40 -7.70 9.96
C LEU A 183 -9.66 -9.22 10.13
N LEU A 184 -10.33 -9.86 9.16
CA LEU A 184 -10.47 -11.32 9.14
C LEU A 184 -9.11 -12.03 9.11
N TRP A 185 -8.05 -11.36 8.64
CA TRP A 185 -6.68 -11.86 8.78
C TRP A 185 -6.36 -12.25 10.23
N PHE A 186 -6.60 -11.34 11.17
CA PHE A 186 -6.34 -11.58 12.59
C PHE A 186 -7.25 -12.66 13.16
N ALA A 187 -8.53 -12.67 12.78
CA ALA A 187 -9.49 -13.67 13.25
C ALA A 187 -9.12 -15.09 12.79
N VAL A 188 -8.81 -15.27 11.49
CA VAL A 188 -8.42 -16.57 10.92
C VAL A 188 -7.14 -17.10 11.55
N ARG A 189 -6.19 -16.21 11.84
CA ARG A 189 -4.91 -16.55 12.49
C ARG A 189 -4.98 -16.61 14.01
N ARG A 190 -6.14 -16.34 14.60
CA ARG A 190 -6.36 -16.30 16.06
C ARG A 190 -5.47 -15.27 16.77
N GLU A 191 -5.15 -14.17 16.09
CA GLU A 191 -4.41 -13.02 16.62
C GLU A 191 -5.37 -12.09 17.39
N TRP A 192 -6.06 -12.65 18.41
CA TRP A 192 -7.16 -12.00 19.13
C TRP A 192 -6.78 -10.68 19.78
N ARG A 193 -5.54 -10.56 20.26
CA ARG A 193 -5.04 -9.31 20.84
C ARG A 193 -5.00 -8.19 19.80
N ALA A 194 -4.52 -8.46 18.59
CA ALA A 194 -4.46 -7.46 17.53
C ALA A 194 -5.89 -7.05 17.10
N LEU A 195 -6.78 -8.03 16.93
CA LEU A 195 -8.19 -7.78 16.63
C LEU A 195 -8.87 -6.94 17.73
N ALA A 196 -8.65 -7.27 19.00
CA ALA A 196 -9.21 -6.54 20.13
C ALA A 196 -8.69 -5.10 20.21
N ILE A 197 -7.40 -4.86 19.92
CA ILE A 197 -6.84 -3.50 19.87
C ILE A 197 -7.46 -2.71 18.72
N ALA A 198 -7.59 -3.31 17.53
CA ALA A 198 -8.20 -2.65 16.37
C ALA A 198 -9.65 -2.24 16.65
N LEU A 199 -10.47 -3.17 17.14
CA LEU A 199 -11.88 -2.93 17.45
C LEU A 199 -12.05 -2.00 18.66
N GLY A 200 -11.28 -2.21 19.73
CA GLY A 200 -11.32 -1.40 20.94
C GLY A 200 -10.92 0.06 20.70
N ALA A 201 -9.83 0.30 19.98
CA ALA A 201 -9.42 1.66 19.61
C ALA A 201 -10.49 2.34 18.74
N THR A 202 -11.08 1.61 17.79
CA THR A 202 -12.17 2.13 16.95
C THR A 202 -13.38 2.51 17.80
N ALA A 203 -13.79 1.65 18.74
CA ALA A 203 -14.91 1.90 19.63
C ALA A 203 -14.67 3.12 20.54
N VAL A 204 -13.46 3.28 21.09
CA VAL A 204 -13.09 4.44 21.92
C VAL A 204 -13.16 5.73 21.12
N ILE A 205 -12.61 5.74 19.89
CA ILE A 205 -12.66 6.92 19.01
C ILE A 205 -14.11 7.24 18.62
N ALA A 206 -14.89 6.23 18.23
CA ALA A 206 -16.30 6.40 17.88
C ALA A 206 -17.12 6.93 19.06
N ALA A 207 -16.93 6.39 20.27
CA ALA A 207 -17.62 6.83 21.47
C ALA A 207 -17.25 8.28 21.85
N GLY A 208 -15.96 8.63 21.83
CA GLY A 208 -15.52 10.01 22.05
C GLY A 208 -16.10 10.98 21.03
N SER A 209 -16.12 10.58 19.76
CA SER A 209 -16.77 11.34 18.69
C SER A 209 -18.28 11.49 18.89
N PHE A 210 -18.95 10.43 19.34
CA PHE A 210 -20.40 10.40 19.59
C PHE A 210 -20.82 11.35 20.71
N VAL A 211 -20.03 11.48 21.77
CA VAL A 211 -20.29 12.44 22.84
C VAL A 211 -20.33 13.88 22.31
N LEU A 212 -19.53 14.20 21.28
CA LEU A 212 -19.45 15.54 20.71
C LEU A 212 -20.51 15.81 19.62
N LEU A 213 -20.88 14.80 18.83
CA LEU A 213 -21.80 14.93 17.69
C LEU A 213 -22.86 13.82 17.64
N PRO A 214 -23.69 13.65 18.68
CA PRO A 214 -24.59 12.49 18.79
C PRO A 214 -25.62 12.43 17.65
N ASP A 215 -26.15 13.58 17.23
CA ASP A 215 -27.13 13.65 16.14
C ASP A 215 -26.51 13.28 14.80
N GLN A 216 -25.29 13.77 14.52
CA GLN A 216 -24.58 13.41 13.29
C GLN A 216 -24.26 11.92 13.19
N TRP A 217 -24.02 11.25 14.31
CA TRP A 217 -23.86 9.78 14.30
C TRP A 217 -25.15 9.05 13.92
N ARG A 218 -26.31 9.51 14.40
CA ARG A 218 -27.61 8.95 14.00
C ARG A 218 -27.85 9.17 12.51
N THR A 219 -27.66 10.41 12.03
CA THR A 219 -27.79 10.75 10.62
C THR A 219 -26.83 9.95 9.75
N TRP A 220 -25.59 9.73 10.19
CA TRP A 220 -24.62 8.94 9.43
C TRP A 220 -25.06 7.49 9.26
N VAL A 221 -25.61 6.86 10.30
CA VAL A 221 -26.15 5.49 10.20
C VAL A 221 -27.28 5.43 9.16
N GLU A 222 -28.15 6.43 9.13
CA GLU A 222 -29.20 6.53 8.10
C GLU A 222 -28.61 6.76 6.70
N VAL A 223 -27.61 7.63 6.56
CA VAL A 223 -26.89 7.86 5.29
C VAL A 223 -26.31 6.56 4.77
N VAL A 224 -25.63 5.79 5.62
CA VAL A 224 -25.07 4.48 5.24
C VAL A 224 -26.19 3.52 4.82
N ALA A 225 -27.26 3.41 5.59
CA ALA A 225 -28.38 2.53 5.29
C ALA A 225 -29.07 2.88 3.96
N ARG A 226 -29.35 4.17 3.73
CA ARG A 226 -29.97 4.68 2.50
C ARG A 226 -29.09 4.41 1.28
N ASN A 227 -27.80 4.67 1.38
CA ASN A 227 -26.86 4.42 0.29
C ASN A 227 -26.70 2.93 -0.03
N VAL A 228 -26.75 2.05 0.97
CA VAL A 228 -26.77 0.59 0.77
C VAL A 228 -28.06 0.16 0.06
N ALA A 229 -29.21 0.68 0.48
CA ALA A 229 -30.51 0.34 -0.10
C ALA A 229 -30.69 0.87 -1.53
N ALA A 230 -30.24 2.09 -1.81
CA ALA A 230 -30.25 2.67 -3.16
C ALA A 230 -29.33 1.92 -4.11
N GLY A 231 -28.28 1.28 -3.59
CA GLY A 231 -27.22 0.67 -4.38
C GLY A 231 -26.41 1.71 -5.15
N LYS A 232 -25.34 1.24 -5.81
CA LYS A 232 -24.63 2.03 -6.82
C LYS A 232 -24.97 1.51 -8.20
N ASN A 233 -25.48 2.40 -9.05
CA ASN A 233 -25.46 2.17 -10.48
C ASN A 233 -24.01 2.29 -10.95
N GLY A 234 -23.56 1.34 -11.78
CA GLY A 234 -22.20 1.39 -12.33
C GLY A 234 -21.98 2.71 -13.06
N THR A 235 -20.96 3.45 -12.65
CA THR A 235 -20.49 4.64 -13.37
C THR A 235 -19.31 4.28 -14.26
N TRP A 236 -19.02 5.12 -15.27
CA TRP A 236 -17.87 4.92 -16.16
C TRP A 236 -16.52 4.83 -15.43
N ALA A 237 -16.40 5.40 -14.23
CA ALA A 237 -15.17 5.40 -13.43
C ALA A 237 -15.15 4.32 -12.33
N SER A 238 -16.15 3.43 -12.28
CA SER A 238 -16.26 2.37 -11.27
C SER A 238 -16.38 0.99 -11.89
N LEU A 239 -15.85 -0.03 -11.20
CA LEU A 239 -16.07 -1.43 -11.56
C LEU A 239 -17.54 -1.80 -11.29
N PRO A 240 -18.33 -2.19 -12.31
CA PRO A 240 -19.77 -2.46 -12.17
C PRO A 240 -20.04 -3.86 -11.60
N ILE A 241 -19.24 -4.30 -10.62
CA ILE A 241 -19.43 -5.58 -9.93
C ILE A 241 -20.04 -5.30 -8.56
N PRO A 242 -21.24 -5.81 -8.25
CA PRO A 242 -21.91 -5.57 -6.99
C PRO A 242 -21.06 -5.98 -5.78
N LEU A 243 -21.15 -5.22 -4.68
CA LEU A 243 -20.44 -5.52 -3.44
C LEU A 243 -20.77 -6.93 -2.90
N LEU A 244 -22.01 -7.38 -3.07
CA LEU A 244 -22.44 -8.74 -2.67
C LEU A 244 -21.68 -9.86 -3.39
N VAL A 245 -21.13 -9.60 -4.57
CA VAL A 245 -20.29 -10.56 -5.31
C VAL A 245 -18.82 -10.39 -4.91
N ARG A 246 -18.35 -9.15 -4.77
CA ARG A 246 -16.95 -8.85 -4.43
C ARG A 246 -16.60 -9.22 -2.99
N LEU A 247 -17.52 -9.07 -2.04
CA LEU A 247 -17.24 -9.29 -0.63
C LEU A 247 -16.95 -10.78 -0.31
N PRO A 248 -17.72 -11.77 -0.80
CA PRO A 248 -17.33 -13.18 -0.67
C PRO A 248 -15.96 -13.50 -1.29
N LEU A 249 -15.64 -12.89 -2.45
CA LEU A 249 -14.33 -13.03 -3.07
C LEU A 249 -13.22 -12.44 -2.19
N ALA A 250 -13.42 -11.24 -1.63
CA ALA A 250 -12.47 -10.62 -0.70
C ALA A 250 -12.24 -11.49 0.55
N VAL A 251 -13.31 -12.06 1.12
CA VAL A 251 -13.23 -13.01 2.23
C VAL A 251 -12.41 -14.23 1.83
N ALA A 252 -12.68 -14.84 0.66
CA ALA A 252 -11.93 -16.00 0.18
C ALA A 252 -10.42 -15.68 0.01
N ILE A 253 -10.08 -14.52 -0.55
CA ILE A 253 -8.69 -14.05 -0.71
C ILE A 253 -8.00 -13.88 0.65
N ILE A 254 -8.67 -13.30 1.65
CA ILE A 254 -8.11 -13.12 3.00
C ILE A 254 -7.95 -14.45 3.72
N VAL A 255 -8.96 -15.32 3.68
CA VAL A 255 -8.89 -16.64 4.32
C VAL A 255 -7.74 -17.45 3.75
N TRP A 256 -7.62 -17.50 2.41
CA TRP A 256 -6.49 -18.16 1.75
C TRP A 256 -5.15 -17.54 2.16
N GLY A 257 -5.01 -16.22 2.09
CA GLY A 257 -3.75 -15.56 2.44
C GLY A 257 -3.38 -15.69 3.92
N ALA A 258 -4.34 -15.60 4.82
CA ALA A 258 -4.14 -15.74 6.26
C ALA A 258 -3.65 -17.15 6.64
N ARG A 259 -4.23 -18.18 6.00
CA ARG A 259 -3.85 -19.59 6.18
C ARG A 259 -2.49 -19.92 5.57
N THR A 260 -2.07 -19.17 4.55
CA THR A 260 -0.84 -19.42 3.79
C THR A 260 0.27 -18.38 4.04
N ASP A 261 0.11 -17.54 5.07
CA ASP A 261 1.06 -16.51 5.48
C ASP A 261 1.40 -15.46 4.39
N ARG A 262 0.40 -15.10 3.58
CA ARG A 262 0.52 -14.14 2.47
C ARG A 262 -0.13 -12.81 2.82
N ALA A 263 0.54 -12.00 3.63
CA ALA A 263 0.01 -10.72 4.11
C ALA A 263 -0.39 -9.74 2.97
N TRP A 264 0.25 -9.85 1.80
CA TRP A 264 -0.10 -9.04 0.63
C TRP A 264 -1.54 -9.22 0.13
N THR A 265 -2.22 -10.31 0.50
CA THR A 265 -3.63 -10.51 0.12
C THR A 265 -4.58 -9.56 0.86
N VAL A 266 -4.18 -9.04 2.02
CA VAL A 266 -5.01 -8.15 2.84
C VAL A 266 -5.33 -6.83 2.14
N PRO A 267 -4.36 -6.04 1.63
CA PRO A 267 -4.69 -4.83 0.87
C PRO A 267 -5.45 -5.13 -0.43
N LEU A 268 -5.15 -6.26 -1.11
CA LEU A 268 -5.89 -6.68 -2.31
C LEU A 268 -7.37 -6.93 -2.00
N ALA A 269 -7.67 -7.70 -0.96
CA ALA A 269 -9.05 -7.99 -0.58
C ALA A 269 -9.78 -6.76 -0.01
N SER A 270 -9.08 -5.92 0.75
CA SER A 270 -9.65 -4.67 1.28
C SER A 270 -10.04 -3.72 0.15
N MET A 271 -9.22 -3.62 -0.90
CA MET A 271 -9.53 -2.91 -2.14
C MET A 271 -10.74 -3.53 -2.86
N VAL A 272 -10.76 -4.86 -3.05
CA VAL A 272 -11.89 -5.56 -3.67
C VAL A 272 -13.18 -5.35 -2.87
N ALA A 273 -13.10 -5.12 -1.57
CA ALA A 273 -14.24 -4.87 -0.70
C ALA A 273 -14.67 -3.39 -0.63
N LEU A 274 -14.03 -2.44 -1.33
CA LEU A 274 -14.43 -1.02 -1.31
C LEU A 274 -15.93 -0.86 -1.61
N PRO A 275 -16.67 -0.03 -0.86
CA PRO A 275 -18.13 0.06 -1.03
C PRO A 275 -18.45 0.62 -2.42
N ALA A 276 -17.74 1.69 -2.80
CA ALA A 276 -17.64 2.18 -4.17
C ALA A 276 -16.26 1.87 -4.74
N PHE A 277 -16.18 0.91 -5.67
CA PHE A 277 -14.92 0.51 -6.28
C PHE A 277 -14.61 1.34 -7.53
N TRP A 278 -14.16 2.57 -7.30
CA TRP A 278 -13.62 3.45 -8.34
C TRP A 278 -12.23 2.99 -8.77
N TYR A 279 -11.82 3.31 -9.99
CA TYR A 279 -10.48 2.96 -10.50
C TYR A 279 -9.35 3.49 -9.60
N GLY A 280 -9.51 4.66 -8.99
CA GLY A 280 -8.56 5.20 -8.02
C GLY A 280 -8.30 4.27 -6.81
N GLY A 281 -9.29 3.46 -6.42
CA GLY A 281 -9.13 2.44 -5.39
C GLY A 281 -8.04 1.40 -5.69
N LEU A 282 -7.68 1.19 -6.97
CA LEU A 282 -6.57 0.32 -7.37
C LEU A 282 -5.20 0.82 -6.86
N SER A 283 -5.08 2.11 -6.49
CA SER A 283 -3.90 2.65 -5.82
C SER A 283 -3.59 1.94 -4.49
N MET A 284 -4.58 1.31 -3.85
CA MET A 284 -4.37 0.52 -2.63
C MET A 284 -3.43 -0.68 -2.86
N LEU A 285 -3.24 -1.14 -4.10
CA LEU A 285 -2.29 -2.19 -4.44
C LEU A 285 -0.83 -1.82 -4.13
N LEU A 286 -0.50 -0.53 -3.97
CA LEU A 286 0.83 -0.14 -3.49
C LEU A 286 1.17 -0.75 -2.12
N ALA A 287 0.16 -1.05 -1.28
CA ALA A 287 0.35 -1.75 -0.01
C ALA A 287 0.78 -3.22 -0.14
N VAL A 288 0.73 -3.80 -1.34
CA VAL A 288 1.34 -5.12 -1.60
C VAL A 288 2.86 -5.06 -1.45
N ILE A 289 3.51 -3.99 -1.93
CA ILE A 289 4.98 -3.85 -1.98
C ILE A 289 5.65 -4.09 -0.62
N PRO A 290 5.26 -3.40 0.48
CA PRO A 290 5.87 -3.61 1.79
C PRO A 290 5.47 -4.94 2.45
N LEU A 291 4.44 -5.63 1.93
CA LEU A 291 3.95 -6.90 2.45
C LEU A 291 4.45 -8.12 1.64
N LEU A 292 5.27 -7.89 0.61
CA LEU A 292 5.92 -8.98 -0.13
C LEU A 292 7.00 -9.68 0.72
N PRO A 293 7.15 -11.01 0.58
CA PRO A 293 8.26 -11.74 1.18
C PRO A 293 9.61 -11.12 0.79
N GLY A 294 10.49 -10.90 1.79
CA GLY A 294 11.81 -10.29 1.58
C GLY A 294 11.85 -8.76 1.47
N ARG A 295 10.72 -8.05 1.55
CA ARG A 295 10.68 -6.58 1.51
C ARG A 295 10.02 -5.87 2.70
N GLY A 296 9.36 -6.56 3.64
CA GLY A 296 8.86 -5.83 4.82
C GLY A 296 8.15 -6.55 5.97
N LEU A 297 7.88 -7.85 5.93
CA LEU A 297 7.29 -8.50 7.12
C LEU A 297 8.18 -8.44 8.36
N GLU A 298 9.51 -8.46 8.24
CA GLU A 298 10.42 -8.28 9.40
C GLU A 298 10.35 -6.88 10.01
N ARG A 299 10.05 -5.85 9.19
CA ARG A 299 9.96 -4.45 9.64
C ARG A 299 8.62 -4.13 10.31
N TYR A 300 7.56 -4.87 9.96
CA TYR A 300 6.19 -4.64 10.44
C TYR A 300 5.59 -5.80 11.25
N ALA A 301 6.38 -6.84 11.55
CA ALA A 301 5.96 -7.91 12.45
C ALA A 301 5.55 -7.32 13.81
N PRO A 302 4.46 -7.82 14.44
CA PRO A 302 4.07 -7.36 15.76
C PRO A 302 5.22 -7.58 16.73
N ALA A 303 5.56 -6.57 17.54
CA ALA A 303 6.59 -6.68 18.58
C ALA A 303 6.34 -7.86 19.53
N VAL A 304 5.08 -8.30 19.64
CA VAL A 304 4.63 -9.45 20.43
C VAL A 304 5.07 -10.80 19.82
N ALA A 305 5.18 -10.90 18.49
CA ALA A 305 5.67 -12.11 17.82
C ALA A 305 7.20 -12.25 17.89
N ALA A 306 7.93 -11.13 18.03
CA ALA A 306 9.38 -11.13 18.21
C ALA A 306 9.82 -11.74 19.55
N ALA A 307 8.94 -11.74 20.56
CA ALA A 307 9.19 -12.34 21.87
C ALA A 307 8.96 -13.87 21.92
N GLY A 308 8.28 -14.45 20.92
CA GLY A 308 7.81 -15.84 20.96
C GLY A 308 8.46 -16.80 19.95
N ARG A 309 9.36 -16.34 19.08
CA ARG A 309 10.10 -17.23 18.19
C ARG A 309 11.39 -17.69 18.90
N PRO A 310 11.61 -19.00 19.11
CA PRO A 310 12.94 -19.50 19.40
C PRO A 310 13.86 -19.00 18.29
N ARG A 311 14.88 -18.23 18.65
CA ARG A 311 16.01 -17.98 17.76
C ARG A 311 16.64 -19.34 17.50
N THR A 312 16.26 -20.00 16.40
CA THR A 312 17.10 -21.03 15.81
C THR A 312 18.37 -20.32 15.40
N ARG A 313 19.37 -20.36 16.30
CA ARG A 313 20.77 -20.17 15.94
C ARG A 313 21.01 -21.17 14.82
N SER A 314 21.07 -20.70 13.58
CA SER A 314 21.74 -21.46 12.52
C SER A 314 23.12 -21.76 13.06
N ALA A 315 23.36 -23.04 13.38
CA ALA A 315 24.69 -23.53 13.62
C ALA A 315 25.47 -23.20 12.36
N MET A 316 26.38 -22.23 12.51
CA MET A 316 27.38 -21.90 11.53
C MET A 316 28.28 -23.15 11.48
N ILE A 317 28.00 -24.06 10.55
CA ILE A 317 28.91 -25.15 10.21
C ILE A 317 30.09 -24.47 9.53
N THR A 318 31.11 -24.17 10.31
CA THR A 318 32.42 -23.79 9.82
C THR A 318 33.01 -25.03 9.14
N ALA A 319 33.01 -25.04 7.81
CA ALA A 319 33.78 -26.03 7.06
C ALA A 319 35.28 -25.79 7.35
N PRO A 320 36.09 -26.82 7.64
CA PRO A 320 37.52 -26.65 7.81
C PRO A 320 38.15 -26.33 6.44
N ALA A 321 38.82 -25.18 6.37
CA ALA A 321 39.63 -24.81 5.22
C ALA A 321 40.76 -25.85 5.05
N ARG A 322 40.75 -26.56 3.91
CA ARG A 322 41.92 -27.32 3.45
C ARG A 322 42.99 -26.32 3.02
N ASN A 323 43.95 -26.09 3.89
CA ASN A 323 45.25 -25.54 3.54
C ASN A 323 46.02 -26.61 2.74
N THR A 324 46.09 -26.48 1.42
CA THR A 324 47.16 -27.08 0.62
C THR A 324 48.14 -25.97 0.27
N ALA A 325 49.12 -25.76 1.15
CA ALA A 325 50.30 -24.96 0.86
C ALA A 325 51.22 -25.77 -0.07
N ALA A 326 51.65 -25.12 -1.15
CA ALA A 326 52.73 -25.58 -2.01
C ALA A 326 54.08 -25.48 -1.28
N PRO A 327 55.10 -26.27 -1.68
CA PRO A 327 56.35 -26.41 -0.92
C PRO A 327 57.34 -25.28 -1.22
N ALA A 328 58.04 -24.84 -0.18
CA ALA A 328 59.19 -23.95 -0.27
C ALA A 328 60.42 -24.67 -0.85
N GLN A 329 61.00 -24.09 -1.90
CA GLN A 329 62.32 -24.45 -2.42
C GLN A 329 63.38 -23.58 -1.75
N ASN A 330 64.43 -24.21 -1.21
CA ASN A 330 65.71 -23.60 -0.87
C ASN A 330 66.79 -24.24 -1.73
N GLY A 331 67.69 -23.45 -2.35
CA GLY A 331 68.98 -23.96 -2.82
C GLY A 331 69.59 -23.30 -4.07
N ALA A 332 70.33 -22.21 -3.83
CA ALA A 332 71.67 -21.88 -4.37
C ALA A 332 72.00 -21.81 -5.90
N ALA A 333 72.75 -20.72 -6.18
CA ALA A 333 73.87 -20.56 -7.13
C ALA A 333 73.62 -20.12 -8.59
N ALA A 334 74.19 -18.95 -8.92
CA ALA A 334 74.52 -18.45 -10.27
C ALA A 334 75.87 -19.07 -10.77
N PRO A 335 76.49 -18.70 -11.92
CA PRO A 335 76.09 -17.80 -13.02
C PRO A 335 76.35 -18.40 -14.44
N ASN A 336 75.97 -17.69 -15.53
CA ASN A 336 76.69 -17.58 -16.83
C ASN A 336 75.84 -16.73 -17.83
N GLY A 337 76.40 -15.64 -18.39
CA GLY A 337 75.80 -14.83 -19.47
C GLY A 337 76.21 -15.33 -20.88
N PRO A 338 76.25 -14.49 -21.95
CA PRO A 338 75.52 -13.26 -22.27
C PRO A 338 74.90 -13.25 -23.72
N ALA A 339 74.33 -12.11 -24.15
CA ALA A 339 73.96 -11.69 -25.53
C ALA A 339 72.69 -12.37 -26.13
N SER A 340 71.80 -11.71 -26.88
CA SER A 340 71.95 -10.65 -27.90
C SER A 340 70.64 -9.86 -28.11
N ALA A 341 70.76 -8.65 -28.65
CA ALA A 341 69.67 -7.70 -28.94
C ALA A 341 69.20 -7.79 -30.44
N PRO A 342 68.40 -6.85 -30.99
CA PRO A 342 67.07 -7.01 -31.65
C PRO A 342 67.19 -6.77 -33.20
N PRO A 343 66.27 -6.14 -34.00
CA PRO A 343 64.85 -5.74 -33.88
C PRO A 343 64.00 -6.06 -35.16
N THR A 344 62.74 -5.59 -35.22
CA THR A 344 62.06 -4.90 -36.36
C THR A 344 60.55 -4.74 -36.05
N ALA A 345 60.04 -3.52 -35.83
CA ALA A 345 59.41 -2.61 -36.83
C ALA A 345 58.17 -3.23 -37.50
N GLY A 346 56.98 -2.65 -37.56
CA GLY A 346 56.47 -1.29 -37.38
C GLY A 346 55.00 -1.25 -37.89
N PRO A 347 54.31 -0.10 -37.84
CA PRO A 347 52.85 -0.01 -37.59
C PRO A 347 52.01 0.29 -38.85
N THR A 348 50.67 0.28 -38.73
CA THR A 348 49.75 1.39 -39.15
C THR A 348 48.25 1.02 -39.05
N THR A 349 47.53 1.77 -38.21
CA THR A 349 46.08 2.11 -38.30
C THR A 349 45.87 3.29 -39.29
N PRO A 350 44.67 3.90 -39.52
CA PRO A 350 43.29 3.60 -39.09
C PRO A 350 42.23 3.70 -40.22
N ALA A 351 40.96 3.57 -39.80
CA ALA A 351 39.72 3.86 -40.51
C ALA A 351 39.55 5.31 -41.02
N ALA A 352 38.70 5.44 -42.03
CA ALA A 352 37.58 6.40 -42.11
C ALA A 352 36.45 5.75 -42.92
#